data_AF-A0A8T3CKP7-F1
#
_entry.id   AF-A0A8T3CKP7-F1
#
_cell.length_a   1.000
_cell.length_b   1.000
_cell.length_c   1.000
_cell.angle_alpha   90.00
_cell.angle_beta   90.00
_cell.angle_gamma   90.00
#
_symmetry.space_group_name_H-M   'P 1'
#
loop_
_entity.id
_entity.type
_entity.pdbx_description
1 polymer ?
#
loop_
_entity_poly.entity_id
_entity_poly.type
_entity_poly.pdbx_seq_one_letter_code
_entity_poly.pdbx_strand_id
1 'polypeptide(L)'
;MTSDLDAESEKWDDQEHEIIRQAQSMSSMAYSMYLFTRGEGLLKTTLDLFHQAEVFSEEGFRLCSSLRSLSSQVGDEEKVMIISETEKLLTLCQQLQVTARTAVQGKSATFLKVESSIQNTKGILAIVVYLLPVCQKLIIKYQSESSSLSSPQSWREKHLPSPVSEEPINSKSTNGFGVKSLEHHMANLTFLESK
;
A
#
# COMPACT_ATOMS: atom_id res chain seq x y z
N MET A 1 18.70 -3.47 -2.48
CA MET A 1 17.91 -3.27 -1.23
C MET A 1 16.73 -2.35 -1.50
N THR A 2 16.92 -1.07 -1.83
CA THR A 2 15.78 -0.22 -2.28
C THR A 2 15.39 -0.52 -3.73
N SER A 3 16.37 -0.82 -4.60
CA SER A 3 16.17 -1.20 -6.01
C SER A 3 15.16 -2.33 -6.23
N ASP A 4 15.12 -3.29 -5.31
CA ASP A 4 14.23 -4.45 -5.40
C ASP A 4 12.78 -4.06 -5.03
N LEU A 5 12.61 -3.06 -4.17
CA LEU A 5 11.30 -2.45 -3.86
C LEU A 5 10.82 -1.59 -5.03
N ASP A 6 11.73 -0.79 -5.60
CA ASP A 6 11.42 0.08 -6.73
C ASP A 6 10.92 -0.75 -7.92
N ALA A 7 11.63 -1.83 -8.26
CA ALA A 7 11.26 -2.75 -9.33
C ALA A 7 9.93 -3.51 -9.08
N GLU A 8 9.59 -3.81 -7.83
CA GLU A 8 8.31 -4.43 -7.52
C GLU A 8 7.16 -3.43 -7.59
N SER A 9 7.42 -2.15 -7.29
CA SER A 9 6.40 -1.10 -7.35
C SER A 9 5.93 -0.79 -8.78
N GLU A 10 6.80 -0.91 -9.79
CA GLU A 10 6.46 -0.69 -11.21
C GLU A 10 5.43 -1.68 -11.77
N LYS A 11 5.13 -2.77 -11.05
CA LYS A 11 4.23 -3.86 -11.50
C LYS A 11 2.78 -3.69 -11.06
N TRP A 12 2.45 -2.64 -10.31
CA TRP A 12 1.10 -2.42 -9.79
C TRP A 12 0.37 -1.39 -10.65
N ASP A 13 -0.84 -1.74 -11.10
CA ASP A 13 -1.74 -0.86 -11.86
C ASP A 13 -2.26 0.30 -10.98
N ASP A 14 -2.85 1.35 -11.57
CA ASP A 14 -3.24 2.64 -10.96
C ASP A 14 -4.11 2.58 -9.66
N GLN A 15 -4.56 1.39 -9.23
CA GLN A 15 -4.99 1.16 -7.86
C GLN A 15 -3.78 1.01 -6.94
N GLU A 16 -3.17 2.14 -6.57
CA GLU A 16 -2.06 2.18 -5.63
C GLU A 16 -2.51 1.63 -4.26
N HIS A 17 -2.22 0.35 -4.01
CA HIS A 17 -2.58 -0.29 -2.76
C HIS A 17 -1.78 0.31 -1.60
N GLU A 18 -2.48 0.60 -0.50
CA GLU A 18 -1.91 1.23 0.71
C GLU A 18 -0.59 0.57 1.17
N ILE A 19 -0.47 -0.76 1.03
CA ILE A 19 0.74 -1.54 1.36
C ILE A 19 1.96 -1.08 0.54
N ILE A 20 1.81 -0.83 -0.76
CA ILE A 20 2.90 -0.39 -1.65
C ILE A 20 3.32 1.02 -1.29
N ARG A 21 2.34 1.92 -1.12
CA ARG A 21 2.58 3.33 -0.76
C ARG A 21 3.37 3.43 0.55
N GLN A 22 3.00 2.61 1.54
CA GLN A 22 3.73 2.48 2.80
C GLN A 22 5.14 1.92 2.58
N ALA A 23 5.30 0.87 1.75
CA ALA A 23 6.61 0.29 1.45
C ALA A 23 7.56 1.28 0.74
N GLN A 24 7.05 2.07 -0.22
CA GLN A 24 7.80 3.12 -0.91
C GLN A 24 8.19 4.25 0.06
N SER A 25 7.26 4.69 0.91
CA SER A 25 7.54 5.65 1.98
C SER A 25 8.69 5.17 2.87
N MET A 26 8.60 3.91 3.34
CA MET A 26 9.67 3.28 4.12
C MET A 26 10.99 3.20 3.34
N SER A 27 10.97 2.82 2.06
CA SER A 27 12.17 2.78 1.19
C SER A 27 12.88 4.14 1.13
N SER A 28 12.12 5.22 0.90
CA SER A 28 12.65 6.59 0.83
C SER A 28 13.25 7.06 2.16
N MET A 29 12.57 6.77 3.28
CA MET A 29 13.06 7.09 4.62
C MET A 29 14.35 6.31 4.95
N ALA A 30 14.38 5.00 4.66
CA ALA A 30 15.56 4.18 4.88
C ALA A 30 16.74 4.61 3.99
N TYR A 31 16.46 5.05 2.75
CA TYR A 31 17.49 5.61 1.88
C TYR A 31 18.09 6.89 2.47
N SER A 32 17.24 7.77 3.03
CA SER A 32 17.72 8.96 3.76
C SER A 32 18.62 8.61 4.95
N MET A 33 18.26 7.56 5.71
CA MET A 33 19.10 7.04 6.79
C MET A 33 20.42 6.44 6.28
N TYR A 34 20.40 5.76 5.13
CA TYR A 34 21.61 5.24 4.48
C TYR A 34 22.55 6.38 4.03
N LEU A 35 22.03 7.40 3.36
CA LEU A 35 22.81 8.57 2.94
C LEU A 35 23.48 9.27 4.13
N PHE A 36 22.80 9.36 5.27
CA PHE A 36 23.40 9.88 6.50
C PHE A 36 24.69 9.13 6.89
N THR A 37 24.71 7.80 6.79
CA THR A 37 25.92 7.00 7.09
C THR A 37 27.08 7.27 6.14
N ARG A 38 26.81 7.90 4.98
CA ARG A 38 27.79 8.30 3.97
C ARG A 38 28.22 9.76 4.13
N GLY A 39 27.59 10.52 5.03
CA GLY A 39 27.79 11.97 5.13
C GLY A 39 27.05 12.75 4.03
N GLU A 40 26.04 12.15 3.42
CA GLU A 40 25.25 12.69 2.31
C GLU A 40 23.78 12.91 2.72
N GLY A 41 22.99 13.53 1.84
CA GLY A 41 21.54 13.68 2.03
C GLY A 41 21.12 14.81 2.98
N LEU A 42 19.86 14.78 3.42
CA LEU A 42 19.21 15.87 4.17
C LEU A 42 19.40 15.78 5.69
N LEU A 43 19.59 14.58 6.23
CA LEU A 43 19.84 14.38 7.67
C LEU A 43 21.25 14.88 8.00
N LYS A 44 21.39 15.85 8.90
CA LYS A 44 22.69 16.50 9.19
C LYS A 44 23.24 16.13 10.55
N THR A 45 22.38 15.74 11.49
CA THR A 45 22.73 15.42 12.86
C THR A 45 22.29 14.02 13.23
N THR A 46 22.90 13.44 14.27
CA THR A 46 22.42 12.18 14.85
C THR A 46 21.01 12.31 15.42
N LEU A 47 20.61 13.52 15.83
CA LEU A 47 19.24 13.79 16.27
C LEU A 47 18.25 13.64 15.10
N ASP A 48 18.57 14.18 13.92
CA ASP A 48 17.75 14.01 12.71
C ASP A 48 17.60 12.53 12.35
N LEU A 49 18.69 11.76 12.43
CA LEU A 49 18.65 10.31 12.19
C LEU A 49 17.71 9.60 13.16
N PHE A 50 17.80 9.90 14.46
CA PHE A 50 16.95 9.25 15.45
C PHE A 50 15.48 9.64 15.28
N HIS A 51 15.20 10.91 14.96
CA HIS A 51 13.85 11.33 14.62
C HIS A 51 13.32 10.60 13.37
N GLN A 52 14.14 10.49 12.31
CA GLN A 52 13.78 9.75 11.11
C GLN A 52 13.51 8.26 11.42
N ALA A 53 14.28 7.65 12.32
CA ALA A 53 14.08 6.28 12.78
C ALA A 53 12.75 6.09 13.52
N GLU A 54 12.32 7.08 14.32
CA GLU A 54 10.99 7.07 14.95
C GLU A 54 9.89 7.11 13.88
N VAL A 55 9.96 8.06 12.95
CA VAL A 55 8.97 8.19 11.86
C VAL A 55 8.95 6.92 10.99
N PHE A 56 10.11 6.33 10.69
CA PHE A 56 10.22 5.06 9.97
C PHE A 56 9.54 3.91 10.73
N SER A 57 9.72 3.81 12.04
CA SER A 57 9.05 2.80 12.86
C SER A 57 7.53 2.98 12.88
N GLU A 58 7.04 4.22 12.88
CA GLU A 58 5.61 4.55 12.83
C GLU A 58 4.98 4.20 11.47
N GLU A 59 5.69 4.42 10.37
CA GLU A 59 5.29 3.92 9.04
C GLU A 59 5.26 2.38 9.02
N GLY A 60 6.24 1.72 9.65
CA GLY A 60 6.25 0.27 9.81
C GLY A 60 5.05 -0.28 10.60
N PHE A 61 4.57 0.42 11.64
CA PHE A 61 3.35 0.05 12.35
C PHE A 61 2.08 0.21 11.51
N ARG A 62 2.03 1.25 10.66
CA ARG A 62 0.94 1.41 9.69
C ARG A 62 0.92 0.27 8.69
N LEU A 63 2.09 -0.13 8.19
CA LEU A 63 2.23 -1.31 7.32
C LEU A 63 1.77 -2.60 8.00
N CYS A 64 2.15 -2.83 9.26
CA CYS A 64 1.63 -3.98 10.02
C CYS A 64 0.10 -4.00 10.10
N SER A 65 -0.53 -2.83 10.20
CA SER A 65 -2.00 -2.72 10.26
C SER A 65 -2.64 -3.07 8.91
N SER A 66 -2.07 -2.57 7.81
CA SER A 66 -2.50 -2.92 6.45
C SER A 66 -2.34 -4.41 6.16
N LEU A 67 -1.22 -5.03 6.56
CA LEU A 67 -0.97 -6.46 6.39
C LEU A 67 -1.97 -7.32 7.18
N ARG A 68 -2.33 -6.92 8.40
CA ARG A 68 -3.39 -7.61 9.16
C ARG A 68 -4.74 -7.50 8.47
N SER A 69 -5.07 -6.33 7.92
CA SER A 69 -6.29 -6.15 7.12
C SER A 69 -6.31 -7.08 5.91
N LEU A 70 -5.21 -7.16 5.15
CA LEU A 70 -5.08 -8.10 4.03
C LEU A 70 -5.24 -9.56 4.49
N SER A 71 -4.63 -9.93 5.62
CA SER A 71 -4.69 -11.31 6.14
C SER A 71 -6.11 -11.78 6.46
N SER A 72 -7.05 -10.85 6.73
CA SER A 72 -8.45 -11.18 7.00
C SER A 72 -9.26 -11.52 5.74
N GLN A 73 -8.72 -11.23 4.56
CA GLN A 73 -9.38 -11.38 3.26
C GLN A 73 -8.84 -12.56 2.42
N VAL A 74 -7.85 -13.29 2.93
CA VAL A 74 -7.17 -14.39 2.21
C VAL A 74 -7.44 -15.74 2.87
N GLY A 75 -7.06 -16.83 2.21
CA GLY A 75 -7.17 -18.20 2.72
C GLY A 75 -6.34 -18.45 3.98
N ASP A 76 -6.66 -19.52 4.71
CA ASP A 76 -6.08 -19.81 6.03
C ASP A 76 -4.54 -20.00 5.98
N GLU A 77 -4.02 -20.65 4.94
CA GLU A 77 -2.58 -20.86 4.79
C GLU A 77 -1.83 -19.53 4.59
N GLU A 78 -2.31 -18.69 3.67
CA GLU A 78 -1.69 -17.40 3.39
C GLU A 78 -1.85 -16.42 4.56
N LYS A 79 -2.98 -16.50 5.27
CA LYS A 79 -3.23 -15.73 6.50
C LYS A 79 -2.20 -16.04 7.59
N VAL A 80 -1.93 -17.32 7.86
CA VAL A 80 -0.94 -17.71 8.89
C VAL A 80 0.45 -17.17 8.54
N MET A 81 0.86 -17.28 7.28
CA MET A 81 2.14 -16.75 6.81
C MET A 81 2.22 -15.23 6.95
N ILE A 82 1.21 -14.48 6.49
CA ILE A 82 1.18 -13.01 6.61
C ILE A 82 1.25 -12.58 8.07
N ILE A 83 0.48 -13.21 8.96
CA ILE A 83 0.48 -12.89 10.38
C ILE A 83 1.87 -13.16 10.98
N SER A 84 2.49 -14.30 10.67
CA SER A 84 3.82 -14.65 11.20
C SER A 84 4.88 -13.59 10.84
N GLU A 85 4.94 -13.18 9.58
CA GLU A 85 5.90 -12.14 9.16
C GLU A 85 5.54 -10.75 9.69
N THR A 86 4.25 -10.46 9.82
CA THR A 86 3.78 -9.19 10.41
C THR A 86 4.23 -9.07 11.87
N GLU A 87 4.23 -10.14 12.65
CA GLU A 87 4.69 -10.11 14.05
C GLU A 87 6.22 -9.93 14.14
N LYS A 88 6.99 -10.51 13.21
CA LYS A 88 8.44 -10.25 13.11
C LYS A 88 8.71 -8.79 12.77
N LEU A 89 7.99 -8.24 11.79
CA LEU A 89 8.06 -6.83 11.41
C LEU A 89 7.72 -5.92 12.60
N LEU A 90 6.61 -6.21 13.30
CA LEU A 90 6.19 -5.46 14.48
C LEU A 90 7.29 -5.43 15.55
N THR A 91 7.91 -6.57 15.83
CA THR A 91 8.97 -6.69 16.83
C THR A 91 10.16 -5.79 16.49
N LEU A 92 10.61 -5.79 15.23
CA LEU A 92 11.71 -4.93 14.81
C LEU A 92 11.35 -3.44 14.85
N CYS A 93 10.13 -3.08 14.46
CA CYS A 93 9.64 -1.70 14.56
C CYS A 93 9.61 -1.22 16.02
N GLN A 94 9.16 -2.06 16.96
CA GLN A 94 9.20 -1.76 18.40
C GLN A 94 10.64 -1.60 18.92
N GLN A 95 11.55 -2.48 18.52
CA GLN A 95 12.97 -2.39 18.88
C GLN A 95 13.60 -1.09 18.37
N LEU A 96 13.32 -0.73 17.12
CA LEU A 96 13.79 0.53 16.54
C LEU A 96 13.23 1.74 17.30
N GLN A 97 11.93 1.74 17.60
CA GLN A 97 11.27 2.85 18.29
C GLN A 97 11.84 3.06 19.70
N VAL A 98 12.01 1.98 20.48
CA VAL A 98 12.64 2.05 21.81
C VAL A 98 14.08 2.54 21.70
N THR A 99 14.85 2.00 20.76
CA THR A 99 16.25 2.42 20.52
C THR A 99 16.32 3.91 20.20
N ALA A 100 15.50 4.39 19.26
CA ALA A 100 15.49 5.76 18.79
C ALA A 100 15.12 6.76 19.91
N ARG A 101 14.20 6.38 20.81
CA ARG A 101 13.76 7.23 21.93
C ARG A 101 14.68 7.20 23.15
N THR A 102 15.48 6.15 23.31
CA THR A 102 16.36 6.00 24.48
C THR A 102 17.43 7.10 24.48
N ALA A 103 17.49 7.87 25.57
CA ALA A 103 18.54 8.86 25.77
C ALA A 103 19.89 8.18 26.00
N VAL A 104 20.95 8.68 25.36
CA VAL A 104 22.32 8.19 25.52
C VAL A 104 23.25 9.37 25.75
N GLN A 105 24.30 9.17 26.56
CA GLN A 105 25.32 10.17 26.83
C GLN A 105 26.70 9.68 26.41
N GLY A 106 27.48 10.58 25.80
CA GLY A 106 28.83 10.29 25.34
C GLY A 106 28.90 9.66 23.94
N LYS A 107 30.01 9.94 23.26
CA LYS A 107 30.20 9.58 21.83
C LYS A 107 30.05 8.09 21.55
N SER A 108 30.59 7.24 22.43
CA SER A 108 30.55 5.78 22.25
C SER A 108 29.12 5.25 22.28
N ALA A 109 28.30 5.70 23.23
CA ALA A 109 26.90 5.26 23.34
C ALA A 109 26.06 5.78 22.17
N THR A 110 26.30 7.02 21.74
CA THR A 110 25.65 7.58 20.53
C THR A 110 26.00 6.77 19.28
N PHE A 111 27.26 6.37 19.11
CA PHE A 111 27.69 5.57 17.96
C PHE A 111 26.98 4.21 17.91
N LEU A 112 26.94 3.49 19.04
CA LEU A 112 26.23 2.20 19.14
C LEU A 112 24.73 2.35 18.84
N LYS A 113 24.12 3.45 19.29
CA LYS A 113 22.72 3.74 19.00
C LYS A 113 22.49 3.97 17.50
N VAL A 114 23.38 4.72 16.82
CA VAL A 114 23.34 4.88 15.36
C VAL A 114 23.44 3.53 14.66
N GLU A 115 24.42 2.70 15.01
CA GLU A 115 24.61 1.38 14.42
C GLU A 115 23.38 0.48 14.60
N SER A 116 22.84 0.44 15.82
CA SER A 116 21.62 -0.31 16.13
C SER A 116 20.42 0.18 15.33
N SER A 117 20.21 1.49 15.21
CA SER A 117 19.13 2.07 14.41
C SER A 117 19.24 1.65 12.94
N ILE A 118 20.43 1.75 12.34
CA ILE A 118 20.65 1.35 10.94
C ILE A 118 20.41 -0.15 10.75
N GLN A 119 20.86 -0.98 11.69
CA GLN A 119 20.69 -2.44 11.61
C GLN A 119 19.22 -2.85 11.72
N ASN A 120 18.46 -2.22 12.64
CA ASN A 120 17.02 -2.44 12.75
C ASN A 120 16.28 -2.03 11.47
N THR A 121 16.59 -0.86 10.91
CA THR A 121 16.01 -0.39 9.63
C THR A 121 16.24 -1.40 8.50
N LYS A 122 17.46 -1.97 8.39
CA LYS A 122 17.77 -3.01 7.40
C LYS A 122 16.95 -4.28 7.62
N GLY A 123 16.82 -4.73 8.87
CA GLY A 123 16.02 -5.90 9.23
C GLY A 123 14.55 -5.71 8.86
N ILE A 124 14.00 -4.52 9.15
CA ILE A 124 12.63 -4.15 8.78
C ILE A 124 12.47 -4.20 7.26
N LEU A 125 13.35 -3.52 6.50
CA LEU A 125 13.26 -3.53 5.04
C LEU A 125 13.39 -4.93 4.43
N ALA A 126 14.21 -5.82 5.01
CA ALA A 126 14.33 -7.18 4.52
C ALA A 126 12.98 -7.93 4.57
N ILE A 127 12.21 -7.74 5.65
CA ILE A 127 10.85 -8.31 5.75
C ILE A 127 9.90 -7.65 4.75
N VAL A 128 9.97 -6.32 4.59
CA VAL A 128 9.11 -5.60 3.62
C VAL A 128 9.36 -6.08 2.19
N VAL A 129 10.63 -6.19 1.77
CA VAL A 129 11.03 -6.71 0.44
C VAL A 129 10.51 -8.13 0.24
N TYR A 130 10.58 -8.97 1.28
CA TYR A 130 10.06 -10.33 1.20
C TYR A 130 8.52 -10.37 1.04
N LEU A 131 7.80 -9.54 1.80
CA LEU A 131 6.33 -9.54 1.82
C LEU A 131 5.70 -8.91 0.58
N LEU A 132 6.36 -7.92 -0.04
CA LEU A 132 5.74 -7.13 -1.10
C LEU A 132 5.29 -7.97 -2.32
N PRO A 133 6.12 -8.87 -2.89
CA PRO A 133 5.68 -9.75 -4.00
C PRO A 133 4.58 -10.72 -3.60
N VAL A 134 4.57 -11.15 -2.33
CA VAL A 134 3.56 -12.06 -1.81
C VAL A 134 2.22 -11.36 -1.70
N CYS A 135 2.21 -10.15 -1.14
CA CYS A 135 1.01 -9.31 -1.05
C CYS A 135 0.45 -8.99 -2.44
N GLN A 136 1.32 -8.71 -3.42
CA GLN A 136 0.91 -8.46 -4.81
C GLN A 136 0.13 -9.63 -5.39
N LYS A 137 0.70 -10.84 -5.30
CA LYS A 137 0.06 -12.05 -5.82
C LYS A 137 -1.31 -12.31 -5.18
N LEU A 138 -1.42 -12.08 -3.87
CA LEU A 138 -2.66 -12.30 -3.12
C LEU A 138 -3.74 -11.28 -3.48
N ILE A 139 -3.36 -10.01 -3.63
CA ILE A 139 -4.28 -8.95 -4.02
C ILE A 139 -4.84 -9.20 -5.41
N ILE A 140 -4.00 -9.56 -6.39
CA ILE A 140 -4.44 -9.89 -7.75
C ILE A 140 -5.38 -11.10 -7.75
N LYS A 141 -5.04 -12.16 -7.01
CA LYS A 141 -5.88 -13.36 -6.86
C LYS A 141 -7.27 -13.01 -6.31
N TYR A 142 -7.34 -12.23 -5.24
CA TYR A 142 -8.59 -11.85 -4.59
C TYR A 142 -9.45 -10.89 -5.45
N GLN A 143 -8.82 -9.94 -6.15
CA GLN A 143 -9.53 -9.08 -7.11
C GLN A 143 -10.17 -9.90 -8.24
N SER A 144 -9.45 -10.89 -8.78
CA SER A 144 -9.99 -11.78 -9.81
C SER A 144 -11.18 -12.61 -9.29
N GLU A 145 -11.08 -13.17 -8.09
CA GLU A 145 -12.17 -13.96 -7.48
C GLU A 145 -13.41 -13.10 -7.18
N SER A 146 -13.23 -11.89 -6.64
CA SER A 146 -14.34 -10.95 -6.38
C SER A 146 -15.05 -10.49 -7.66
N SER A 147 -14.29 -10.27 -8.74
CA SER A 147 -14.86 -9.94 -10.05
C SER A 147 -15.65 -11.12 -10.66
N SER A 148 -15.21 -12.36 -10.42
CA SER A 148 -15.90 -13.57 -10.92
C SER A 148 -17.23 -13.86 -10.20
N LEU A 149 -17.33 -13.51 -8.92
CA LEU A 149 -18.56 -13.62 -8.12
C LEU A 149 -19.58 -12.51 -8.41
N SER A 150 -19.16 -11.42 -9.07
CA SER A 150 -20.04 -10.31 -9.47
C SER A 150 -20.78 -10.53 -10.80
N SER A 151 -20.66 -11.71 -11.42
CA SER A 151 -21.50 -12.10 -12.55
C SER A 151 -22.80 -12.78 -12.06
N PRO A 152 -24.00 -12.19 -12.23
CA PRO A 152 -25.24 -12.92 -12.06
C PRO A 152 -25.40 -13.84 -13.28
N GLN A 153 -24.85 -15.05 -13.21
CA GLN A 153 -25.27 -16.08 -14.16
C GLN A 153 -26.70 -16.50 -13.82
N SER A 154 -27.52 -16.41 -14.88
CA SER A 154 -28.85 -16.97 -15.12
C SER A 154 -29.05 -18.35 -14.45
N TRP A 155 -30.26 -18.85 -14.18
CA TRP A 155 -31.21 -19.52 -15.09
C TRP A 155 -32.52 -19.67 -14.30
N ARG A 156 -33.71 -19.39 -14.83
CA ARG A 156 -34.50 -20.39 -15.56
C ARG A 156 -35.78 -19.74 -16.10
N GLU A 157 -35.75 -19.36 -17.36
CA GLU A 157 -36.96 -19.17 -18.15
C GLU A 157 -37.50 -20.56 -18.52
N LYS A 158 -38.70 -20.91 -18.02
CA LYS A 158 -39.47 -22.08 -18.46
C LYS A 158 -40.93 -21.67 -18.66
N HIS A 159 -41.24 -21.36 -19.93
CA HIS A 159 -42.43 -21.64 -20.75
C HIS A 159 -43.84 -21.65 -20.15
N LEU A 160 -44.78 -20.92 -20.80
CA LEU A 160 -45.97 -21.49 -21.50
C LEU A 160 -46.64 -20.44 -22.45
N PRO A 161 -47.38 -20.82 -23.54
CA PRO A 161 -47.82 -19.88 -24.59
C PRO A 161 -49.34 -19.52 -24.67
N SER A 162 -49.60 -18.32 -25.24
CA SER A 162 -50.80 -17.75 -25.94
C SER A 162 -52.09 -17.43 -25.14
N PRO A 163 -53.09 -16.65 -25.65
CA PRO A 163 -53.20 -15.84 -26.89
C PRO A 163 -53.86 -14.40 -26.77
N VAL A 164 -53.69 -13.58 -27.83
CA VAL A 164 -54.60 -12.52 -28.42
C VAL A 164 -55.03 -11.28 -27.59
N SER A 165 -54.62 -10.06 -28.03
CA SER A 165 -55.43 -9.04 -28.78
C SER A 165 -54.90 -7.59 -28.63
N GLU A 166 -54.83 -6.88 -29.77
CA GLU A 166 -55.00 -5.41 -30.09
C GLU A 166 -55.18 -4.39 -28.94
N GLU A 167 -54.71 -3.13 -28.92
CA GLU A 167 -54.30 -2.09 -29.89
C GLU A 167 -53.57 -0.92 -29.11
N PRO A 168 -53.12 0.22 -29.72
CA PRO A 168 -51.95 1.00 -29.28
C PRO A 168 -52.24 2.31 -28.52
N ILE A 169 -51.35 2.73 -27.60
CA ILE A 169 -51.26 4.16 -27.17
C ILE A 169 -49.81 4.58 -26.81
N ASN A 170 -49.27 5.43 -27.69
CA ASN A 170 -48.38 6.58 -27.49
C ASN A 170 -47.96 6.98 -26.03
N SER A 171 -46.64 7.06 -25.75
CA SER A 171 -45.98 8.30 -25.27
C SER A 171 -44.48 8.13 -24.94
N LYS A 172 -43.65 8.79 -25.76
CA LYS A 172 -42.53 9.69 -25.42
C LYS A 172 -41.84 9.53 -24.05
N SER A 173 -40.58 9.08 -24.04
CA SER A 173 -39.44 9.89 -23.58
C SER A 173 -38.10 9.24 -23.93
N THR A 174 -37.29 10.01 -24.65
CA THR A 174 -35.86 9.80 -24.83
C THR A 174 -35.15 10.24 -23.55
N ASN A 175 -34.16 9.47 -23.09
CA ASN A 175 -32.81 9.98 -22.77
C ASN A 175 -31.96 8.85 -22.18
N GLY A 176 -31.00 8.38 -22.98
CA GLY A 176 -29.87 7.61 -22.50
C GLY A 176 -28.88 8.53 -21.79
N PHE A 177 -28.46 8.15 -20.58
CA PHE A 177 -27.29 8.73 -19.93
C PHE A 177 -26.11 7.78 -20.13
N GLY A 178 -25.43 8.02 -21.26
CA GLY A 178 -24.11 7.50 -21.55
C GLY A 178 -23.03 8.37 -20.92
N VAL A 179 -21.97 7.68 -20.51
CA VAL A 179 -20.72 8.18 -19.94
C VAL A 179 -20.05 9.17 -20.91
N LYS A 180 -20.34 10.47 -20.80
CA LYS A 180 -19.63 11.57 -21.50
C LYS A 180 -19.59 12.90 -20.72
N SER A 181 -19.56 12.85 -19.39
CA SER A 181 -19.61 14.08 -18.55
C SER A 181 -18.32 14.42 -17.80
N LEU A 182 -17.21 13.69 -17.96
CA LEU A 182 -15.97 13.98 -17.22
C LEU A 182 -14.92 14.74 -18.04
N GLU A 183 -14.87 14.53 -19.36
CA GLU A 183 -13.90 15.20 -20.25
C GLU A 183 -14.16 16.71 -20.39
N HIS A 184 -15.41 17.15 -20.22
CA HIS A 184 -15.78 18.57 -20.31
C HIS A 184 -15.52 19.37 -19.01
N HIS A 185 -15.12 18.71 -17.91
CA HIS A 185 -14.76 19.40 -16.65
C HIS A 185 -13.26 19.67 -16.52
N MET A 186 -12.40 18.94 -17.22
CA MET A 186 -10.94 19.09 -17.13
C MET A 186 -10.38 20.20 -18.02
N ALA A 187 -11.11 20.64 -19.05
CA ALA A 187 -10.69 21.72 -19.93
C ALA A 187 -10.73 23.13 -19.29
N ASN A 188 -11.32 23.28 -18.09
CA ASN A 188 -11.47 24.57 -17.40
C ASN A 188 -10.42 24.82 -16.29
N LEU A 189 -9.46 23.93 -16.06
CA LEU A 189 -8.43 24.09 -15.01
C LEU A 189 -7.04 24.45 -15.52
N THR A 190 -6.82 24.55 -16.84
CA THR A 190 -5.52 24.90 -17.44
C THR A 190 -5.36 26.39 -17.79
N PHE A 191 -6.05 27.30 -17.09
CA PHE A 191 -5.93 28.74 -17.37
C PHE A 191 -5.78 29.65 -16.14
N LEU A 192 -5.01 29.21 -15.13
CA LEU A 192 -4.55 30.10 -14.05
C LEU A 192 -3.09 29.84 -13.67
N GLU A 193 -2.19 29.97 -14.64
CA GLU A 193 -0.78 30.24 -14.32
C GLU A 193 -0.18 31.16 -15.40
N SER A 194 -0.49 32.45 -15.31
CA SER A 194 0.24 33.53 -15.97
C SER A 194 -0.19 34.88 -15.38
N LYS A 195 0.42 35.28 -14.26
CA LYS A 195 0.92 36.65 -14.06
C LYS A 195 1.85 36.77 -12.86
#